data_AF-A0A1V4KMB0-F1
#
_entry.id   AF-A0A1V4KMB0-F1
#
_cell.length_a   1.000
_cell.length_b   1.000
_cell.length_c   1.000
_cell.angle_alpha   90.00
_cell.angle_beta   90.00
_cell.angle_gamma   90.00
#
_symmetry.space_group_name_H-M   'P 1'
#
loop_
_entity.id
_entity.type
_entity.pdbx_description
1 polymer ?
#
loop_
_entity_poly.entity_id
_entity_poly.type
_entity_poly.pdbx_seq_one_letter_code
_entity_poly.pdbx_strand_id
1 'polypeptide(L)'
;MILPRLLSCTVLLLLLVAVMSRGKRCSITKILRQYRAVIFHEIQNLKNLSRSEDRSRRAGPACRSNKDQKILLSIYNISMSLREVAGTLHGPEELAVWKVARNTDFVLRENCRKISKSPPPIPAQPRRGGRGHRRKQLREIRRKVERLVTCWEKLYALHAPHCAPRDS
;
A
#
# COMPACT_ATOMS: atom_id res chain seq x y z
N MET A 1 20.08 9.83 -49.53
CA MET A 1 19.19 8.89 -48.80
C MET A 1 19.44 8.89 -47.28
N ILE A 2 19.72 10.04 -46.65
CA ILE A 2 20.11 10.13 -45.23
C ILE A 2 18.90 10.40 -44.33
N LEU A 3 17.91 11.14 -44.84
CA LEU A 3 16.64 11.45 -44.18
C LEU A 3 15.83 10.21 -43.69
N PRO A 4 15.65 9.13 -44.48
CA PRO A 4 14.85 7.98 -44.03
C PRO A 4 15.54 7.18 -42.91
N ARG A 5 16.88 7.20 -42.86
CA ARG A 5 17.66 6.51 -41.81
C ARG A 5 17.60 7.24 -40.47
N LEU A 6 17.64 8.58 -40.50
CA LEU A 6 17.43 9.43 -39.32
C LEU A 6 16.01 9.25 -38.75
N LEU A 7 15.00 9.27 -39.62
CA LEU A 7 13.61 9.05 -39.22
C LEU A 7 13.42 7.65 -38.61
N SER A 8 13.98 6.61 -39.23
CA SER A 8 13.95 5.24 -38.70
C SER A 8 14.62 5.12 -37.32
N CYS A 9 15.80 5.72 -37.14
CA CYS A 9 16.48 5.76 -35.84
C CYS A 9 15.67 6.50 -34.77
N THR A 10 15.06 7.64 -35.11
CA THR A 10 14.22 8.37 -34.15
C THR A 10 12.98 7.58 -33.73
N VAL A 11 12.32 6.89 -34.66
CA VAL A 11 11.17 6.03 -34.35
C VAL A 11 11.59 4.85 -33.48
N LEU A 12 12.73 4.22 -33.78
CA LEU A 12 13.27 3.11 -32.98
C LEU A 12 13.63 3.57 -31.55
N LEU A 13 14.27 4.73 -31.41
CA LEU A 13 14.58 5.34 -30.11
C LEU A 13 13.31 5.68 -29.33
N LEU A 14 12.28 6.24 -29.98
CA LEU A 14 11.01 6.52 -29.33
C LEU A 14 10.30 5.24 -28.87
N LEU A 15 10.35 4.16 -29.67
CA LEU A 15 9.81 2.85 -29.30
C LEU A 15 10.58 2.23 -28.13
N LEU A 16 11.91 2.30 -28.14
CA LEU A 16 12.76 1.82 -27.04
C LEU A 16 12.48 2.62 -25.75
N VAL A 17 12.41 3.94 -25.84
CA VAL A 17 12.03 4.80 -24.71
C VAL A 17 10.62 4.45 -24.22
N ALA A 18 9.65 4.22 -25.09
CA ALA A 18 8.29 3.80 -24.73
C ALA A 18 8.27 2.42 -24.05
N VAL A 19 9.07 1.47 -24.52
CA VAL A 19 9.18 0.11 -23.95
C VAL A 19 9.92 0.14 -22.61
N MET A 20 10.99 0.93 -22.48
CA MET A 20 11.74 1.08 -21.22
C MET A 20 10.95 1.90 -20.19
N SER A 21 10.21 2.92 -20.61
CA SER A 21 9.34 3.71 -19.73
C SER A 21 8.06 2.95 -19.32
N ARG A 22 7.65 1.90 -20.04
CA ARG A 22 6.67 0.92 -19.52
C ARG A 22 7.17 0.21 -18.26
N GLY A 23 8.48 0.18 -18.00
CA GLY A 23 9.11 -0.38 -16.79
C GLY A 23 9.09 0.52 -15.56
N LYS A 24 9.15 1.86 -15.71
CA LYS A 24 9.09 2.81 -14.57
C LYS A 24 7.67 3.30 -14.30
N ARG A 25 6.80 2.38 -13.85
CA ARG A 25 5.39 2.70 -13.51
C ARG A 25 5.20 3.24 -12.09
N CYS A 26 6.14 2.92 -11.20
CA CYS A 26 6.12 3.26 -9.79
C CYS A 26 7.51 3.72 -9.33
N SER A 27 7.59 4.78 -8.52
CA SER A 27 8.84 5.19 -7.86
C SER A 27 8.95 4.51 -6.49
N ILE A 28 9.48 3.27 -6.46
CA ILE A 28 9.55 2.46 -5.24
C ILE A 28 10.39 3.13 -4.14
N THR A 29 11.52 3.74 -4.52
CA THR A 29 12.40 4.43 -3.57
C THR A 29 11.70 5.58 -2.87
N LYS A 30 10.93 6.41 -3.59
CA LYS A 30 10.12 7.50 -3.00
C LYS A 30 9.02 6.95 -2.10
N ILE A 31 8.32 5.89 -2.54
CA ILE A 31 7.28 5.23 -1.76
C ILE A 31 7.83 4.71 -0.43
N LEU A 32 8.96 4.01 -0.46
CA LEU A 32 9.58 3.47 0.75
C LEU A 32 10.14 4.57 1.67
N ARG A 33 10.65 5.67 1.10
CA ARG A 33 11.07 6.83 1.89
C ARG A 33 9.90 7.45 2.65
N GLN A 34 8.76 7.68 1.98
CA GLN A 34 7.57 8.24 2.61
C GLN A 34 6.91 7.25 3.58
N TYR A 35 6.96 5.94 3.27
CA TYR A 35 6.52 4.91 4.20
C TYR A 35 7.26 4.98 5.53
N ARG A 36 8.60 5.03 5.51
CA ARG A 36 9.40 5.11 6.75
C ARG A 36 9.18 6.42 7.50
N ALA A 37 9.04 7.53 6.78
CA ALA A 37 8.92 8.85 7.38
C ALA A 37 7.57 9.08 8.08
N VAL A 38 6.47 8.53 7.54
CA VAL A 38 5.11 8.86 7.99
C VAL A 38 4.29 7.61 8.25
N ILE A 39 4.04 6.81 7.21
CA ILE A 39 3.02 5.73 7.24
C ILE A 39 3.38 4.64 8.26
N PHE A 40 4.67 4.33 8.44
CA PHE A 40 5.14 3.33 9.40
C PHE A 40 4.63 3.63 10.81
N HIS A 41 4.85 4.86 11.28
CA HIS A 41 4.44 5.27 12.63
C HIS A 41 2.92 5.29 12.79
N GLU A 42 2.19 5.70 11.76
CA GLU A 42 0.73 5.71 11.76
C GLU A 42 0.14 4.30 11.85
N ILE A 43 0.74 3.35 11.11
CA ILE A 43 0.35 1.93 11.17
C ILE A 43 0.63 1.35 12.56
N GLN A 44 1.78 1.64 13.16
CA GLN A 44 2.08 1.17 14.52
C GLN A 44 1.12 1.76 15.56
N ASN A 45 0.80 3.05 15.46
CA ASN A 45 -0.19 3.69 16.32
C ASN A 45 -1.56 3.01 16.19
N LEU A 46 -2.03 2.79 14.97
CA LEU A 46 -3.30 2.10 14.71
C LEU A 46 -3.30 0.65 15.23
N LYS A 47 -2.18 -0.06 15.10
CA LYS A 47 -2.00 -1.41 15.64
C LYS A 47 -2.13 -1.42 17.17
N ASN A 48 -1.58 -0.42 17.85
CA ASN A 48 -1.67 -0.30 19.31
C ASN A 48 -3.11 0.00 19.75
N LEU A 49 -3.79 0.93 19.07
CA LEU A 49 -5.19 1.29 19.36
C LEU A 49 -6.18 0.15 19.11
N SER A 50 -5.91 -0.72 18.13
CA SER A 50 -6.75 -1.88 17.81
C SER A 50 -6.37 -3.16 18.56
N ARG A 51 -5.38 -3.09 19.47
CA ARG A 51 -4.91 -4.23 20.24
C ARG A 51 -5.97 -4.66 21.25
N SER A 52 -6.25 -5.96 21.29
CA SER A 52 -7.08 -6.63 22.29
C SER A 52 -6.29 -7.82 22.81
N GLU A 53 -6.47 -8.17 24.08
CA GLU A 53 -5.81 -9.30 24.76
C GLU A 53 -6.10 -10.67 24.09
N ASP A 54 -7.06 -10.72 23.18
CA ASP A 54 -7.42 -11.92 22.43
C ASP A 54 -6.27 -12.35 21.49
N ARG A 55 -5.79 -13.57 21.67
CA ARG A 55 -4.67 -14.14 20.91
C ARG A 55 -5.13 -14.42 19.47
N SER A 56 -4.66 -13.60 18.55
CA SER A 56 -4.90 -13.76 17.10
C SER A 56 -4.47 -15.15 16.63
N ARG A 57 -5.43 -15.96 16.14
CA ARG A 57 -5.10 -17.15 15.32
C ARG A 57 -4.40 -16.65 14.06
N ARG A 58 -3.17 -17.11 13.83
CA ARG A 58 -2.33 -16.75 12.68
C ARG A 58 -3.16 -16.78 11.40
N ALA A 59 -3.52 -15.60 10.90
CA ALA A 59 -3.89 -15.45 9.51
C ALA A 59 -2.65 -15.79 8.67
N GLY A 60 -2.82 -16.60 7.62
CA GLY A 60 -1.73 -16.90 6.69
C GLY A 60 -1.11 -15.61 6.11
N PRO A 61 0.12 -15.67 5.56
CA PRO A 61 0.84 -14.49 5.13
C PRO A 61 0.03 -13.72 4.08
N ALA A 62 -0.23 -12.44 4.37
CA ALA A 62 -0.75 -11.51 3.37
C ALA A 62 0.35 -11.16 2.35
N CYS A 63 -0.04 -10.71 1.16
CA CYS A 63 0.89 -10.32 0.10
C CYS A 63 1.86 -11.41 -0.38
N ARG A 64 1.34 -12.53 -0.91
CA ARG A 64 2.18 -13.62 -1.44
C ARG A 64 3.00 -13.24 -2.68
N SER A 65 2.61 -12.23 -3.45
CA SER A 65 3.34 -11.86 -4.67
C SER A 65 4.69 -11.21 -4.36
N ASN A 66 5.72 -11.51 -5.17
CA ASN A 66 7.01 -10.83 -5.15
C ASN A 66 7.11 -9.70 -6.19
N LYS A 67 6.00 -9.36 -6.86
CA LYS A 67 5.96 -8.28 -7.87
C LYS A 67 5.53 -6.99 -7.19
N ASP A 68 6.36 -5.95 -7.23
CA ASP A 68 6.10 -4.64 -6.61
C ASP A 68 4.70 -4.11 -6.89
N GLN A 69 4.29 -4.11 -8.17
CA GLN A 69 3.00 -3.59 -8.58
C GLN A 69 1.83 -4.36 -7.91
N LYS A 70 1.95 -5.67 -7.72
CA LYS A 70 0.92 -6.48 -7.05
C LYS A 70 0.91 -6.23 -5.54
N ILE A 71 2.09 -6.05 -4.93
CA ILE A 71 2.21 -5.72 -3.51
C ILE A 71 1.60 -4.34 -3.23
N LEU A 72 1.97 -3.32 -4.03
CA LEU A 72 1.45 -1.96 -3.91
C LEU A 72 -0.07 -1.88 -4.11
N LEU A 73 -0.61 -2.64 -5.06
CA LEU A 73 -2.06 -2.73 -5.24
C LEU A 73 -2.74 -3.35 -4.01
N SER A 74 -2.14 -4.38 -3.42
CA SER A 74 -2.66 -4.99 -2.19
C SER A 74 -2.61 -4.00 -1.02
N ILE A 75 -1.51 -3.26 -0.87
CA ILE A 75 -1.37 -2.19 0.14
C ILE A 75 -2.50 -1.17 -0.01
N TYR A 76 -2.73 -0.69 -1.24
CA TYR A 76 -3.79 0.26 -1.56
C TYR A 76 -5.18 -0.29 -1.18
N ASN A 77 -5.52 -1.49 -1.66
CA ASN A 77 -6.82 -2.10 -1.42
C ASN A 77 -7.09 -2.37 0.07
N ILE A 78 -6.08 -2.86 0.81
CA ILE A 78 -6.21 -3.07 2.25
C ILE A 78 -6.44 -1.73 2.96
N SER A 79 -5.70 -0.68 2.59
CA SER A 79 -5.81 0.66 3.18
C SER A 79 -7.17 1.31 2.92
N MET A 80 -7.72 1.12 1.73
CA MET A 80 -9.05 1.60 1.40
C MET A 80 -10.13 0.83 2.15
N SER A 81 -10.00 -0.50 2.23
CA SER A 81 -10.93 -1.32 3.00
C SER A 81 -10.86 -1.09 4.51
N LEU A 82 -9.74 -0.56 5.03
CA LEU A 82 -9.67 -0.07 6.42
C LEU A 82 -10.64 1.10 6.64
N ARG A 83 -10.71 2.06 5.71
CA ARG A 83 -11.62 3.21 5.81
C ARG A 83 -13.08 2.78 5.84
N GLU A 84 -13.44 1.78 5.03
CA GLU A 84 -14.81 1.23 4.99
C GLU A 84 -15.23 0.65 6.35
N VAL A 85 -14.35 -0.11 7.00
CA VAL A 85 -14.63 -0.67 8.33
C VAL A 85 -14.70 0.41 9.40
N ALA A 86 -13.88 1.46 9.27
CA ALA A 86 -13.81 2.55 10.23
C ALA A 86 -14.93 3.60 10.07
N GLY A 87 -15.62 3.66 8.94
CA GLY A 87 -16.63 4.69 8.64
C GLY A 87 -17.84 4.76 9.59
N THR A 88 -17.91 3.87 10.59
CA THR A 88 -18.93 3.89 11.65
C THR A 88 -18.33 3.82 13.06
N LEU A 89 -17.00 3.86 13.18
CA LEU A 89 -16.32 4.10 14.45
C LEU A 89 -16.29 5.60 14.71
N HIS A 90 -16.31 5.97 15.99
CA HIS A 90 -16.04 7.33 16.42
C HIS A 90 -14.96 7.30 17.51
N GLY A 91 -13.90 8.10 17.31
CA GLY A 91 -12.81 8.22 18.28
C GLY A 91 -11.39 8.10 17.67
N PRO A 92 -10.37 7.85 18.50
CA PRO A 92 -8.97 7.86 18.07
C PRO A 92 -8.67 6.78 17.02
N GLU A 93 -9.38 5.65 17.02
CA GLU A 93 -9.20 4.58 16.05
C GLU A 93 -9.63 5.00 14.64
N GLU A 94 -10.75 5.73 14.53
CA GLU A 94 -11.23 6.30 13.27
C GLU A 94 -10.19 7.26 12.69
N LEU A 95 -9.70 8.19 13.51
CA LEU A 95 -8.68 9.15 13.09
C LEU A 95 -7.39 8.46 12.64
N ALA A 96 -6.95 7.44 13.37
CA ALA A 96 -5.76 6.67 13.03
C ALA A 96 -5.92 5.91 11.69
N VAL A 97 -7.09 5.30 11.46
CA VAL A 97 -7.40 4.67 10.16
C VAL A 97 -7.38 5.70 9.03
N TRP A 98 -8.00 6.86 9.23
CA TRP A 98 -8.03 7.92 8.24
C TRP A 98 -6.63 8.41 7.87
N LYS A 99 -5.75 8.61 8.84
CA LYS A 99 -4.34 9.00 8.61
C LYS A 99 -3.60 7.96 7.77
N VAL A 100 -3.59 6.69 8.21
CA VAL A 100 -2.93 5.58 7.49
C VAL A 100 -3.42 5.51 6.05
N ALA A 101 -4.75 5.54 5.86
CA ALA A 101 -5.33 5.34 4.55
C ALA A 101 -5.15 6.54 3.63
N ARG A 102 -5.29 7.78 4.13
CA ARG A 102 -5.06 9.01 3.37
C ARG A 102 -3.59 9.12 2.94
N ASN A 103 -2.65 8.90 3.85
CA ASN A 103 -1.23 8.99 3.52
C ASN A 103 -0.79 7.86 2.59
N THR A 104 -1.31 6.65 2.77
CA THR A 104 -1.06 5.56 1.82
C THR A 104 -1.63 5.87 0.43
N ASP A 105 -2.86 6.38 0.34
CA ASP A 105 -3.48 6.79 -0.92
C ASP A 105 -2.62 7.87 -1.62
N PHE A 106 -2.26 8.92 -0.90
CA PHE A 106 -1.43 10.01 -1.41
C PHE A 106 -0.08 9.51 -1.94
N VAL A 107 0.67 8.77 -1.12
CA VAL A 107 2.00 8.25 -1.50
C VAL A 107 1.92 7.35 -2.73
N LEU A 108 0.91 6.48 -2.80
CA LEU A 108 0.77 5.55 -3.91
C LEU A 108 0.26 6.24 -5.18
N ARG A 109 -0.69 7.17 -5.11
CA ARG A 109 -1.19 7.88 -6.30
C ARG A 109 -0.13 8.79 -6.91
N GLU A 110 0.62 9.51 -6.08
CA GLU A 110 1.67 10.42 -6.52
C GLU A 110 2.82 9.67 -7.20
N ASN A 111 3.17 8.49 -6.66
CA ASN A 111 4.34 7.75 -7.11
C ASN A 111 4.03 6.56 -8.03
N CYS A 112 2.76 6.18 -8.25
CA CYS A 112 2.36 5.06 -9.10
C CYS A 112 1.16 5.38 -10.01
N ARG A 113 1.43 5.60 -11.31
CA ARG A 113 0.40 5.91 -12.34
C ARG A 113 -0.70 4.86 -12.52
N LYS A 114 -0.46 3.59 -12.14
CA LYS A 114 -1.48 2.53 -12.27
C LYS A 114 -2.48 2.54 -11.12
N ILE A 115 -2.06 2.96 -9.93
CA ILE A 115 -2.94 3.04 -8.76
C ILE A 115 -3.80 4.29 -8.87
N SER A 116 -3.27 5.39 -9.41
CA SER A 116 -4.05 6.62 -9.65
C SER A 116 -5.26 6.42 -10.58
N LYS A 117 -5.22 5.41 -11.47
CA LYS A 117 -6.35 5.04 -12.34
C LYS A 117 -7.42 4.19 -11.66
N SER A 118 -7.17 3.68 -10.46
CA SER A 118 -8.17 2.90 -9.73
C SER A 118 -9.24 3.85 -9.19
N PRO A 119 -10.54 3.56 -9.41
CA PRO A 119 -11.62 4.37 -8.85
C PRO A 119 -11.48 4.48 -7.32
N PRO A 120 -11.84 5.63 -6.72
CA PRO A 120 -11.98 5.71 -5.27
C PRO A 120 -13.06 4.71 -4.80
N PRO A 121 -12.89 4.08 -3.63
CA PRO A 121 -13.94 3.24 -3.05
C PRO A 121 -15.20 4.07 -2.81
N ILE A 122 -16.35 3.57 -3.24
CA ILE A 122 -17.64 4.18 -2.98
C ILE A 122 -17.95 4.00 -1.48
N PRO A 123 -18.25 5.06 -0.73
CA PRO A 123 -18.63 4.93 0.67
C PRO A 123 -19.90 4.09 0.80
N ALA A 124 -19.81 2.92 1.41
CA ALA A 124 -20.98 2.16 1.81
C ALA A 124 -21.67 2.86 3.00
N GLN A 125 -22.99 3.03 2.94
CA GLN A 125 -23.75 3.74 3.98
C GLN A 125 -23.63 3.08 5.36
N PRO A 126 -23.57 3.86 6.46
CA PRO A 126 -23.54 3.34 7.82
C PRO A 126 -24.81 2.55 8.16
N ARG A 127 -24.68 1.28 8.56
CA ARG A 127 -25.73 0.57 9.32
C ARG A 127 -25.44 0.75 10.81
N ARG A 128 -26.36 1.40 11.53
CA ARG A 128 -26.28 1.66 12.99
C ARG A 128 -26.14 0.32 13.74
N GLY A 129 -25.06 0.16 14.52
CA GLY A 129 -24.79 -1.07 15.27
C GLY A 129 -24.32 -0.80 16.69
N GLY A 130 -24.86 -1.53 17.68
CA GLY A 130 -24.56 -1.40 19.11
C GLY A 130 -23.15 -1.87 19.54
N ARG A 131 -22.84 -1.89 20.85
CA ARG A 131 -21.49 -2.19 21.41
C ARG A 131 -20.80 -3.47 20.87
N GLY A 132 -21.57 -4.49 20.49
CA GLY A 132 -21.03 -5.72 19.86
C GLY A 132 -20.42 -5.47 18.47
N HIS A 133 -20.94 -4.47 17.75
CA HIS A 133 -20.45 -4.02 16.45
C HIS A 133 -19.04 -3.41 16.58
N ARG A 134 -18.83 -2.51 17.55
CA ARG A 134 -17.52 -1.88 17.79
C ARG A 134 -16.41 -2.91 18.02
N ARG A 135 -16.64 -3.91 18.87
CA ARG A 135 -15.67 -4.99 19.12
C ARG A 135 -15.38 -5.82 17.86
N LYS A 136 -16.40 -6.07 17.03
CA LYS A 136 -16.23 -6.76 15.74
C LYS A 136 -15.39 -5.92 14.76
N GLN A 137 -15.65 -4.63 14.67
CA GLN A 137 -14.90 -3.69 13.82
C GLN A 137 -13.44 -3.58 14.24
N LEU A 138 -13.14 -3.42 15.54
CA LEU A 138 -11.76 -3.35 16.03
C LEU A 138 -10.99 -4.64 15.72
N ARG A 139 -11.64 -5.82 15.85
CA ARG A 139 -11.05 -7.10 15.44
C ARG A 139 -10.78 -7.15 13.93
N GLU A 140 -11.68 -6.62 13.12
CA GLU A 140 -11.48 -6.57 11.67
C GLU A 140 -10.37 -5.57 11.26
N ILE A 141 -10.34 -4.39 11.88
CA ILE A 141 -9.26 -3.40 11.73
C ILE A 141 -7.94 -4.05 12.08
N ARG A 142 -7.82 -4.69 13.25
CA ARG A 142 -6.59 -5.39 13.65
C ARG A 142 -6.12 -6.38 12.59
N ARG A 143 -7.00 -7.25 12.07
CA ARG A 143 -6.65 -8.21 11.02
C ARG A 143 -6.17 -7.51 9.75
N LYS A 144 -6.85 -6.45 9.31
CA LYS A 144 -6.45 -5.70 8.11
C LYS A 144 -5.12 -4.96 8.32
N VAL A 145 -4.89 -4.40 9.51
CA VAL A 145 -3.62 -3.75 9.89
C VAL A 145 -2.48 -4.76 9.91
N GLU A 146 -2.67 -5.95 10.48
CA GLU A 146 -1.67 -7.02 10.47
C GLU A 146 -1.29 -7.39 9.02
N ARG A 147 -2.27 -7.53 8.13
CA ARG A 147 -2.02 -7.78 6.70
C ARG A 147 -1.29 -6.63 6.02
N LEU A 148 -1.67 -5.39 6.33
CA LEU A 148 -1.06 -4.18 5.77
C LEU A 148 0.42 -4.09 6.17
N VAL A 149 0.73 -4.36 7.44
CA VAL A 149 2.11 -4.44 7.95
C VAL A 149 2.91 -5.46 7.15
N THR A 150 2.40 -6.70 7.02
CA THR A 150 3.10 -7.75 6.27
C THR A 150 3.38 -7.34 4.82
N CYS A 151 2.44 -6.67 4.17
CA CYS A 151 2.60 -6.19 2.79
C CYS A 151 3.69 -5.11 2.67
N TRP A 152 3.72 -4.15 3.59
CA TRP A 152 4.75 -3.12 3.63
C TRP A 152 6.13 -3.68 3.96
N GLU A 153 6.23 -4.56 4.96
CA GLU A 153 7.47 -5.23 5.33
C GLU A 153 8.03 -6.04 4.16
N LYS A 154 7.18 -6.75 3.43
CA LYS A 154 7.59 -7.48 2.24
C LYS A 154 8.14 -6.56 1.16
N LEU A 155 7.43 -5.47 0.85
CA LEU A 155 7.91 -4.49 -0.13
C LEU A 155 9.25 -3.90 0.31
N TYR A 156 9.38 -3.57 1.59
CA TYR A 156 10.62 -3.03 2.13
C TYR A 156 11.77 -4.05 2.03
N ALA A 157 11.54 -5.32 2.40
CA ALA A 157 12.55 -6.37 2.36
C ALA A 157 13.05 -6.67 0.94
N LEU A 158 12.16 -6.64 -0.06
CA LEU A 158 12.53 -6.83 -1.47
C LEU A 158 13.46 -5.74 -2.01
N HIS A 159 13.43 -4.55 -1.41
CA HIS A 159 14.19 -3.37 -1.83
C HIS A 159 15.20 -2.90 -0.79
N ALA A 160 15.36 -3.65 0.31
CA ALA A 160 16.43 -3.41 1.24
C ALA A 160 17.74 -3.72 0.53
N PRO A 161 18.77 -2.86 0.68
CA PRO A 161 20.09 -3.18 0.15
C PRO A 161 20.50 -4.52 0.73
N HIS A 162 20.69 -5.53 -0.13
CA HIS A 162 21.19 -6.81 0.31
C HIS A 162 22.60 -6.54 0.85
N CYS A 163 22.76 -6.63 2.16
CA CYS A 163 24.09 -6.80 2.72
C CYS A 163 24.51 -8.20 2.26
N ALA A 164 25.31 -8.28 1.21
CA ALA A 164 26.03 -9.51 0.88
C ALA A 164 26.82 -9.94 2.13
N PRO A 165 26.89 -11.24 2.43
CA PRO A 165 27.79 -11.71 3.48
C PRO A 165 29.21 -11.30 3.09
N ARG A 166 29.91 -10.61 3.99
CA ARG A 166 31.37 -10.56 3.97
C ARG A 166 31.80 -11.97 4.35
N ASP A 167 32.06 -12.80 3.35
CA ASP A 167 32.82 -14.01 3.56
C ASP A 167 34.21 -13.58 4.05
N SER A 168 34.52 -14.05 5.26
CA SER A 168 35.82 -13.91 5.93
C SER A 168 36.79 -14.98 5.45
#